data_AF-A0A087UZW3-F1
#
_entry.id   AF-A0A087UZW3-F1
#
_cell.length_a   1.000
_cell.length_b   1.000
_cell.length_c   1.000
_cell.angle_alpha   90.00
_cell.angle_beta   90.00
_cell.angle_gamma   90.00
#
_symmetry.space_group_name_H-M   'P 1'
#
loop_
_entity.id
_entity.type
_entity.pdbx_description
1 polymer ?
#
loop_
_entity_poly.entity_id
_entity_poly.type
_entity_poly.pdbx_seq_one_letter_code
_entity_poly.pdbx_strand_id
1 'polypeptide(L)'
;MASLIILLLLFKNPKQGILVSFLGVLGCIAYSGIVTYVRNLPPTMLTVHPDPRHYKRYWAEYYFKPFPHMGPYFIGILVGYFLATNPKLKIPRAVQILGWSLASTFCISSLYGTYNWNQGNDYTVLGTVAYASFSKVAWTLGVAWVIVCCVSGYGG
;
A
#
# COMPACT_ATOMS: atom_id res chain seq x y z
N MET A 1 18.92 -2.28 7.67
CA MET A 1 19.35 -1.26 8.66
C MET A 1 18.26 -0.22 8.97
N ALA A 2 17.57 0.35 7.97
CA ALA A 2 16.47 1.31 8.22
C ALA A 2 15.34 0.77 9.13
N SER A 3 15.02 -0.53 9.05
CA SER A 3 14.01 -1.19 9.90
C SER A 3 14.31 -1.15 11.36
N LEU A 4 15.56 -1.45 11.73
CA LEU A 4 15.98 -1.42 13.13
C LEU A 4 15.89 -0.02 13.71
N ILE A 5 16.24 1.02 12.95
CA ILE A 5 16.18 2.41 13.41
C ILE A 5 14.74 2.83 13.69
N ILE A 6 13.81 2.53 12.78
CA ILE A 6 12.39 2.89 12.94
C ILE A 6 11.76 2.12 14.11
N LEU A 7 12.07 0.82 14.24
CA LEU A 7 11.60 0.01 15.36
C LEU A 7 12.13 0.55 16.70
N LEU A 8 13.43 0.87 16.78
CA LEU A 8 14.01 1.48 17.99
C LEU A 8 13.36 2.82 18.34
N LEU A 9 13.05 3.65 17.34
CA LEU A 9 12.30 4.89 17.53
C LEU A 9 10.88 4.64 18.05
N LEU A 10 10.18 3.66 17.51
CA LEU A 10 8.83 3.28 17.97
C LEU A 10 8.83 2.79 19.42
N PHE A 11 9.82 1.99 19.83
CA PHE A 11 9.91 1.51 21.21
C PHE A 11 10.36 2.59 22.20
N LYS A 12 11.25 3.50 21.80
CA LYS A 12 11.73 4.58 22.69
C LYS A 12 10.75 5.76 22.76
N ASN A 13 10.25 6.20 21.61
CA ASN A 13 9.40 7.39 21.46
C ASN A 13 8.26 7.11 20.45
N PRO A 14 7.19 6.42 20.87
CA PRO A 14 6.15 5.95 19.95
C PRO A 14 5.51 7.04 19.10
N LYS A 15 5.30 8.25 19.66
CA LYS A 15 4.75 9.39 18.92
C LYS A 15 5.61 9.78 17.71
N GLN A 16 6.93 9.81 17.88
CA GLN A 16 7.86 10.14 16.80
C GLN A 16 7.95 9.00 15.78
N GLY A 17 7.99 7.75 16.23
CA GLY A 17 8.00 6.58 15.35
C GLY A 17 6.74 6.48 14.47
N ILE A 18 5.56 6.77 15.05
CA ILE A 18 4.29 6.83 14.32
C ILE A 18 4.31 7.98 13.30
N LEU A 19 4.77 9.17 13.71
CA LEU A 19 4.87 10.33 12.82
C LEU A 19 5.77 10.05 11.61
N VAL A 20 6.97 9.52 11.83
CA VAL A 20 7.92 9.17 10.76
C VAL A 20 7.32 8.13 9.82
N SER A 21 6.63 7.13 10.35
CA SER A 21 5.99 6.10 9.53
C SER A 21 4.86 6.66 8.67
N PHE A 22 4.03 7.55 9.24
CA PHE A 22 2.97 8.22 8.50
C PHE A 22 3.53 9.12 7.39
N LEU A 23 4.58 9.91 7.68
CA LEU A 23 5.29 10.71 6.67
C LEU A 23 5.91 9.82 5.58
N GLY A 24 6.42 8.64 5.93
CA GLY A 24 6.93 7.66 4.98
C GLY A 24 5.86 7.13 4.02
N VAL A 25 4.65 6.87 4.52
CA VAL A 25 3.51 6.48 3.68
C VAL A 25 3.09 7.63 2.75
N LEU A 26 2.98 8.86 3.27
CA LEU A 26 2.66 10.04 2.45
C LEU A 26 3.73 10.29 1.39
N GLY A 27 5.01 10.15 1.73
CA GLY A 27 6.12 10.25 0.79
C GLY A 27 6.05 9.20 -0.32
N CYS A 28 5.67 7.96 0.01
CA CYS A 28 5.46 6.89 -0.97
C CYS A 28 4.32 7.21 -1.95
N ILE A 29 3.19 7.72 -1.44
CA ILE A 29 2.02 8.12 -2.25
C ILE A 29 2.42 9.27 -3.18
N ALA A 30 3.02 10.33 -2.62
CA ALA A 30 3.45 11.50 -3.38
C ALA A 30 4.50 11.15 -4.45
N TYR A 31 5.53 10.38 -4.08
CA TYR A 31 6.55 9.90 -5.02
C TYR A 31 5.89 9.12 -6.17
N SER A 32 4.98 8.20 -5.85
CA SER A 32 4.33 7.37 -6.85
C SER A 32 3.47 8.19 -7.81
N GLY A 33 2.72 9.17 -7.31
CA GLY A 33 1.94 10.06 -8.15
C GLY A 33 2.81 10.96 -9.03
N ILE A 34 3.81 11.62 -8.44
CA ILE A 34 4.69 12.56 -9.14
C ILE A 34 5.48 11.84 -10.24
N VAL A 35 6.11 10.70 -9.92
CA VAL A 35 6.92 9.96 -10.88
C VAL A 35 6.06 9.42 -12.02
N THR A 36 4.86 8.93 -11.70
CA THR A 36 3.92 8.45 -12.72
C THR A 36 3.48 9.57 -13.66
N TYR A 37 3.16 10.75 -13.12
CA TYR A 37 2.75 11.92 -13.89
C TYR A 37 3.89 12.48 -14.75
N VAL A 38 5.04 12.78 -14.14
CA VAL A 38 6.17 13.44 -14.82
C VAL A 38 6.79 12.55 -15.90
N ARG A 39 6.85 11.24 -15.67
CA ARG A 39 7.47 10.29 -16.59
C ARG A 39 6.49 9.61 -17.54
N ASN A 40 5.22 10.03 -17.54
CA ASN A 40 4.13 9.43 -18.32
C ASN A 40 4.17 7.89 -18.24
N LEU A 41 4.23 7.37 -17.02
CA LEU A 41 4.27 5.92 -16.79
C LEU A 41 2.85 5.34 -16.81
N PRO A 42 2.70 4.08 -17.21
CA PRO A 42 1.41 3.39 -17.07
C PRO A 42 1.04 3.24 -15.58
N PRO A 43 -0.27 3.10 -15.26
CA PRO A 43 -0.75 2.98 -13.88
C PRO A 43 -0.13 1.81 -13.12
N THR A 44 0.12 0.73 -13.85
CA THR A 44 0.71 -0.51 -13.36
C THR A 44 1.34 -1.25 -14.52
N MET A 45 1.89 -2.44 -14.25
CA MET A 45 2.28 -3.39 -15.27
C MET A 45 1.02 -3.94 -15.96
N LEU A 46 0.65 -3.33 -17.09
CA LEU A 46 -0.41 -3.84 -17.97
C LEU A 46 0.21 -4.89 -18.90
N THR A 47 -0.33 -6.10 -18.88
CA THR A 47 0.20 -7.26 -19.63
C THR A 47 -0.27 -7.30 -21.09
N VAL A 48 -1.27 -6.49 -21.43
CA VAL A 48 -1.97 -6.51 -22.72
C VAL A 48 -1.41 -5.50 -23.72
N HIS A 49 -0.58 -4.55 -23.28
CA HIS A 49 0.09 -3.65 -24.22
C HIS A 49 1.22 -4.37 -24.97
N PRO A 50 1.20 -4.39 -26.32
CA PRO A 50 2.13 -5.20 -27.13
C PRO A 50 3.55 -4.65 -27.20
N ASP A 51 3.83 -3.42 -26.74
CA ASP A 51 5.17 -2.82 -26.82
C ASP A 51 6.03 -3.16 -25.58
N PRO A 52 7.08 -3.99 -25.73
CA PRO A 52 7.91 -4.40 -24.61
C PRO A 52 8.72 -3.26 -23.96
N ARG A 53 8.82 -2.11 -24.62
CA ARG A 53 9.51 -0.93 -24.05
C ARG A 53 8.77 -0.35 -22.85
N HIS A 54 7.44 -0.45 -22.84
CA HIS A 54 6.61 0.14 -21.77
C HIS A 54 6.82 -0.57 -20.42
N TYR A 55 6.81 -1.91 -20.39
CA TYR A 55 7.07 -2.62 -19.12
C TYR A 55 8.52 -2.48 -18.66
N LYS A 56 9.50 -2.48 -19.58
CA LYS A 56 10.92 -2.28 -19.25
C LYS A 56 11.14 -0.92 -18.60
N ARG A 57 10.53 0.14 -19.14
CA ARG A 57 10.61 1.50 -18.59
C ARG A 57 9.96 1.57 -17.20
N TYR A 58 8.77 1.02 -17.04
CA TYR A 58 8.09 0.95 -15.74
C TYR A 58 8.94 0.22 -14.69
N TRP A 59 9.58 -0.89 -15.07
CA TRP A 59 10.43 -1.67 -14.16
C TRP A 59 11.67 -0.90 -13.71
N ALA A 60 12.43 -0.37 -14.68
CA ALA A 60 13.69 0.30 -14.41
C ALA A 60 13.51 1.65 -13.69
N GLU A 61 12.49 2.41 -14.07
CA GLU A 61 12.31 3.78 -13.58
C GLU A 61 11.45 3.87 -12.32
N TYR A 62 10.57 2.89 -12.07
CA TYR A 62 9.64 2.92 -10.96
C TYR A 62 9.65 1.64 -10.12
N TYR A 63 9.31 0.48 -10.67
CA TYR A 63 9.03 -0.72 -9.86
C TYR A 63 10.23 -1.21 -9.03
N PHE A 64 11.44 -1.22 -9.59
CA PHE A 64 12.64 -1.65 -8.85
C PHE A 64 13.24 -0.56 -7.96
N LYS A 65 12.68 0.66 -7.97
CA LYS A 65 13.10 1.69 -7.02
C LYS A 65 12.56 1.33 -5.62
N PRO A 66 13.28 1.65 -4.54
CA PRO A 66 12.83 1.35 -3.18
C PRO A 66 11.64 2.21 -2.74
N PHE A 67 11.50 3.42 -3.29
CA PHE A 67 10.51 4.42 -2.89
C PHE A 67 9.03 3.96 -2.96
N PRO A 68 8.54 3.32 -4.04
CA PRO A 68 7.16 2.83 -4.10
C PRO A 68 6.85 1.69 -3.12
N HIS A 69 7.88 1.08 -2.52
CA HIS A 69 7.72 0.00 -1.53
C HIS A 69 7.81 0.49 -0.09
N MET A 70 8.13 1.78 0.12
CA MET A 70 8.19 2.38 1.45
C MET A 70 6.84 2.36 2.15
N GLY A 71 5.75 2.66 1.43
CA GLY A 71 4.39 2.68 1.99
C GLY A 71 4.01 1.34 2.65
N PRO A 72 4.03 0.22 1.92
CA PRO A 72 3.74 -1.11 2.48
C PRO A 72 4.60 -1.45 3.70
N TYR A 73 5.88 -1.08 3.63
CA TYR A 73 6.83 -1.33 4.70
C TYR A 73 6.51 -0.57 5.99
N PHE A 74 6.23 0.74 5.91
CA PHE A 74 5.86 1.54 7.09
C PHE A 74 4.53 1.09 7.69
N ILE A 75 3.56 0.72 6.86
CA ILE A 75 2.27 0.16 7.33
C ILE A 75 2.52 -1.15 8.09
N GLY A 76 3.34 -2.04 7.55
CA GLY A 76 3.68 -3.31 8.21
C GLY A 76 4.34 -3.12 9.57
N ILE A 77 5.28 -2.18 9.69
CA ILE A 77 5.93 -1.86 10.97
C ILE A 77 4.92 -1.31 11.98
N LEU A 78 4.05 -0.38 11.56
CA LEU A 78 3.02 0.19 12.44
C LEU A 78 2.06 -0.87 12.96
N VAL A 79 1.59 -1.76 12.09
CA VAL A 79 0.69 -2.86 12.43
C VAL A 79 1.38 -3.85 13.38
N GLY A 80 2.64 -4.21 13.09
CA GLY A 80 3.44 -5.08 13.95
C GLY A 80 3.65 -4.49 15.34
N TYR A 81 4.01 -3.20 15.42
CA TYR A 81 4.15 -2.48 16.69
C TYR A 81 2.82 -2.42 17.46
N PHE A 82 1.71 -2.14 16.78
CA PHE A 82 0.38 -2.10 17.38
C PHE A 82 -0.01 -3.46 17.98
N LEU A 83 0.21 -4.55 17.25
CA LEU A 83 -0.07 -5.90 17.75
C LEU A 83 0.84 -6.30 18.91
N ALA A 84 2.14 -5.96 18.84
CA ALA A 84 3.10 -6.25 19.91
C ALA A 84 2.77 -5.51 21.22
N THR A 85 2.21 -4.30 21.12
CA THR A 85 1.81 -3.49 22.30
C THR A 85 0.39 -3.78 22.78
N ASN A 86 -0.43 -4.48 21.99
CA ASN A 86 -1.80 -4.82 22.31
C ASN A 86 -2.07 -6.33 22.20
N PRO A 87 -1.38 -7.19 22.98
CA PRO A 87 -1.48 -8.66 22.85
C PRO A 87 -2.86 -9.24 23.22
N LYS A 88 -3.71 -8.46 23.91
CA LYS A 88 -5.08 -8.84 24.31
C LYS A 88 -6.13 -8.01 23.58
N LEU A 89 -5.84 -7.57 22.35
CA LEU A 89 -6.74 -6.74 21.56
C LEU A 89 -8.11 -7.41 21.42
N LYS A 90 -9.16 -6.72 21.89
CA LYS A 90 -10.55 -7.12 21.68
C LYS A 90 -11.16 -6.19 20.65
N ILE A 91 -11.66 -6.77 19.56
CA ILE A 91 -12.25 -6.00 18.46
C ILE A 91 -13.77 -6.13 18.56
N PRO A 92 -14.52 -5.04 18.74
CA PRO A 92 -15.99 -5.11 18.77
C PRO A 92 -16.55 -5.50 17.41
N ARG A 93 -17.68 -6.23 17.39
CA ARG A 93 -18.30 -6.75 16.15
C ARG A 93 -18.52 -5.68 15.08
N ALA A 94 -18.93 -4.47 15.46
CA ALA A 94 -19.12 -3.37 14.51
C ALA A 94 -17.82 -3.00 13.78
N VAL A 95 -16.69 -2.94 14.49
CA VAL A 95 -15.37 -2.66 13.90
C VAL A 95 -14.90 -3.84 13.05
N GLN A 96 -15.24 -5.07 13.44
CA GLN A 96 -14.95 -6.25 12.61
C GLN A 96 -15.64 -6.16 11.24
N ILE A 97 -16.95 -5.88 11.24
CA ILE A 97 -17.74 -5.77 10.00
C ILE A 97 -17.19 -4.64 9.13
N LEU A 98 -17.00 -3.44 9.69
CA LEU A 98 -16.49 -2.30 8.96
C LEU A 98 -15.08 -2.56 8.40
N GLY A 99 -14.20 -3.14 9.21
CA GLY A 99 -12.85 -3.49 8.79
C GLY A 99 -12.83 -4.52 7.66
N TRP A 100 -13.66 -5.55 7.74
CA TRP A 100 -13.79 -6.56 6.67
C TRP A 100 -14.36 -5.97 5.39
N SER A 101 -15.37 -5.11 5.47
CA SER A 101 -15.91 -4.39 4.31
C SER A 101 -14.83 -3.51 3.66
N LEU A 102 -14.14 -2.69 4.45
CA LEU A 102 -13.06 -1.81 3.95
C LEU A 102 -11.90 -2.60 3.35
N ALA A 103 -11.44 -3.65 4.02
CA ALA A 103 -10.36 -4.50 3.53
C ALA A 103 -10.72 -5.18 2.21
N SER A 104 -11.94 -5.70 2.11
CA SER A 104 -12.45 -6.30 0.88
C SER A 104 -12.51 -5.27 -0.25
N THR A 105 -13.06 -4.07 0.01
CA THR A 105 -13.07 -2.99 -0.96
C THR A 105 -11.67 -2.62 -1.43
N PHE A 106 -10.71 -2.43 -0.51
CA PHE A 106 -9.34 -2.08 -0.89
C PHE A 106 -8.64 -3.18 -1.71
N CYS A 107 -8.79 -4.45 -1.33
CA CYS A 107 -8.19 -5.56 -2.07
C CYS A 107 -8.84 -5.72 -3.45
N ILE A 108 -10.17 -5.70 -3.53
CA ILE A 108 -10.92 -5.83 -4.78
C ILE A 108 -10.61 -4.65 -5.71
N SER A 109 -10.66 -3.41 -5.21
CA SER A 109 -10.33 -2.22 -6.02
C SER A 109 -8.88 -2.24 -6.49
N SER A 110 -7.94 -2.76 -5.69
CA SER A 110 -6.54 -2.88 -6.11
C SER A 110 -6.36 -3.92 -7.22
N LEU A 111 -7.08 -5.05 -7.17
CA LEU A 111 -6.99 -6.10 -8.20
C LEU A 111 -7.74 -5.72 -9.48
N TYR A 112 -9.01 -5.32 -9.34
CA TYR A 112 -9.91 -5.10 -10.46
C TYR A 112 -9.91 -3.65 -10.96
N GLY A 113 -9.28 -2.71 -10.26
CA GLY A 113 -9.17 -1.31 -10.70
C GLY A 113 -8.47 -1.16 -12.05
N THR A 114 -7.62 -2.13 -12.43
CA THR A 114 -6.93 -2.17 -13.72
C THR A 114 -7.63 -3.01 -14.77
N TYR A 115 -8.82 -3.56 -14.49
CA TYR A 115 -9.51 -4.49 -15.38
C TYR A 115 -9.77 -3.87 -16.76
N ASN A 116 -10.38 -2.68 -16.81
CA ASN A 116 -10.69 -1.99 -18.07
C ASN A 116 -9.43 -1.70 -18.90
N TRP A 117 -8.32 -1.33 -18.26
CA TRP A 117 -7.05 -1.04 -18.94
C TRP A 117 -6.37 -2.32 -19.43
N ASN A 118 -6.49 -3.42 -18.70
CA ASN A 118 -6.04 -4.73 -19.17
C ASN A 118 -6.89 -5.27 -20.34
N GLN A 119 -8.08 -4.73 -20.59
CA GLN A 119 -8.82 -5.05 -21.82
C GLN A 119 -8.33 -4.24 -23.05
N GLY A 120 -7.34 -3.37 -22.88
CA GLY A 120 -6.83 -2.52 -23.95
C GLY A 120 -7.56 -1.19 -24.11
N ASN A 121 -8.48 -0.85 -23.19
CA ASN A 121 -9.11 0.47 -23.18
C ASN A 121 -8.13 1.54 -22.65
N ASP A 122 -8.29 2.76 -23.13
CA ASP A 122 -7.48 3.89 -22.71
C ASP A 122 -7.69 4.25 -21.22
N TYR A 123 -6.63 4.77 -20.60
CA TYR A 123 -6.64 5.28 -19.23
C TYR A 123 -6.52 6.81 -19.22
N THR A 124 -7.25 7.44 -18.31
CA THR A 124 -7.09 8.89 -18.07
C THR A 124 -5.87 9.16 -17.21
N VAL A 125 -5.25 10.34 -17.38
CA VAL A 125 -4.10 10.76 -16.56
C VAL A 125 -4.46 10.72 -15.06
N LEU A 126 -5.65 11.19 -14.71
CA LEU A 126 -6.13 11.17 -13.33
C LEU A 126 -6.25 9.75 -12.78
N GLY A 127 -6.88 8.84 -13.53
CA GLY A 127 -7.03 7.44 -13.12
C GLY A 127 -5.68 6.76 -12.96
N THR A 128 -4.74 7.04 -13.86
CA THR A 128 -3.38 6.51 -13.82
C THR A 128 -2.61 6.95 -12.58
N VAL A 129 -2.60 8.26 -12.32
CA VAL A 129 -1.90 8.83 -11.16
C VAL A 129 -2.54 8.37 -9.86
N ALA A 130 -3.87 8.36 -9.77
CA ALA A 130 -4.59 7.90 -8.59
C ALA A 130 -4.28 6.42 -8.30
N TYR A 131 -4.41 5.55 -9.30
CA TYR A 131 -4.15 4.13 -9.11
C TYR A 131 -2.68 3.87 -8.73
N ALA A 132 -1.72 4.48 -9.43
CA ALA A 132 -0.30 4.30 -9.12
C ALA A 132 0.07 4.76 -7.70
N SER A 133 -0.58 5.81 -7.20
CA SER A 133 -0.32 6.39 -5.88
C SER A 133 -0.91 5.57 -4.74
N PHE A 134 -2.15 5.09 -4.90
CA PHE A 134 -2.93 4.53 -3.79
C PHE A 134 -3.04 3.01 -3.79
N SER A 135 -2.94 2.32 -4.94
CA SER A 135 -3.19 0.88 -5.05
C SER A 135 -2.36 0.03 -4.08
N LYS A 136 -1.05 0.27 -3.99
CA LYS A 136 -0.16 -0.48 -3.08
C LYS A 136 -0.50 -0.25 -1.61
N VAL A 137 -0.86 0.99 -1.26
CA VAL A 137 -1.24 1.36 0.11
C VAL A 137 -2.58 0.73 0.47
N ALA A 138 -3.57 0.83 -0.42
CA ALA A 138 -4.89 0.23 -0.24
C ALA A 138 -4.77 -1.30 -0.06
N TRP A 139 -4.06 -1.98 -0.96
CA TRP A 139 -3.77 -3.40 -0.83
C TRP A 139 -3.13 -3.74 0.52
N THR A 140 -2.11 -2.98 0.92
CA THR A 140 -1.41 -3.25 2.19
C THR A 140 -2.32 -3.03 3.40
N LEU A 141 -3.18 -2.01 3.38
CA LEU A 141 -4.16 -1.78 4.46
C LEU A 141 -5.18 -2.92 4.55
N GLY A 142 -5.63 -3.45 3.41
CA GLY A 142 -6.51 -4.62 3.37
C GLY A 142 -5.85 -5.85 3.98
N VAL A 143 -4.62 -6.16 3.57
CA VAL A 143 -3.84 -7.28 4.13
C VAL A 143 -3.51 -7.06 5.60
N ALA A 144 -3.17 -5.83 6.01
CA ALA A 144 -2.92 -5.48 7.40
C ALA A 144 -4.13 -5.77 8.30
N TRP A 145 -5.34 -5.45 7.83
CA TRP A 145 -6.56 -5.78 8.55
C TRP A 145 -6.74 -7.29 8.75
N VAL A 146 -6.51 -8.08 7.69
CA VAL A 146 -6.55 -9.55 7.77
C VAL A 146 -5.58 -10.06 8.83
N ILE A 147 -4.33 -9.57 8.83
CA ILE A 147 -3.31 -9.95 9.82
C ILE A 147 -3.78 -9.60 11.25
N VAL A 148 -4.30 -8.40 11.47
CA VAL A 148 -4.82 -7.97 12.79
C VAL A 148 -5.92 -8.90 13.28
N CYS A 149 -6.88 -9.26 12.42
CA CYS A 149 -7.95 -10.20 12.76
C CYS A 149 -7.41 -11.60 13.08
N CYS A 150 -6.50 -12.14 12.26
CA CYS A 150 -5.91 -13.46 12.49
C CYS A 150 -5.15 -13.54 13.83
N VAL A 151 -4.31 -12.54 14.13
CA VAL A 151 -3.54 -12.50 15.38
C VAL A 151 -4.44 -12.31 16.59
N SER A 152 -5.55 -11.58 16.44
CA SER A 152 -6.48 -11.28 17.54
C SER A 152 -7.57 -12.35 17.75
N GLY A 153 -7.55 -13.45 16.97
CA GLY A 153 -8.53 -14.54 17.08
C GLY A 153 -9.89 -14.28 16.42
N TYR A 154 -9.97 -13.32 15.50
CA TYR A 154 -11.17 -12.96 14.72
C TYR A 154 -10.99 -13.24 13.22
N GLY A 155 -10.13 -14.21 12.88
CA GLY A 155 -9.76 -14.56 11.50
C GLY A 155 -10.77 -15.44 10.76
N GLY A 156 -12.06 -15.18 10.92
CA GLY A 156 -13.19 -15.97 10.38
C GLY A 156 -14.49 -15.58 11.05
#